data_AF-A0A7S3C7L2-F1
#
_entry.id   AF-A0A7S3C7L2-F1
#
_cell.length_a   1.000
_cell.length_b   1.000
_cell.length_c   1.000
_cell.angle_alpha   90.00
_cell.angle_beta   90.00
_cell.angle_gamma   90.00
#
_symmetry.space_group_name_H-M   'P 1'
#
loop_
_entity.id
_entity.type
_entity.pdbx_description
1 polymer ?
#
loop_
_entity_poly.entity_id
_entity_poly.type
_entity_poly.pdbx_seq_one_letter_code
_entity_poly.pdbx_strand_id
1 'polypeptide(L)'
;RAQFGSLSRRGRRGLRTGAAGGPGVGVDDVLPVCNLQRERASVSLGAVVGVYNDLKRSLEGDLSRLGLADDPTAPGRESLCTELRWLVEDSVGRDAADWRELLSGSASPDEVAGRSLLSRLSPREIREVWRHRLSERVPIQYVLGTASWYDLELRVGPGVLIPRPET
;
A
#
# COMPACT_ATOMS: atom_id res chain seq x y z
N ARG A 1 20.64 16.61 37.79
CA ARG A 1 21.22 15.29 38.16
C ARG A 1 20.16 14.53 38.96
N ALA A 2 19.36 13.71 38.29
CA ALA A 2 18.41 12.78 38.91
C ALA A 2 18.39 11.54 38.03
N GLN A 3 18.85 10.43 38.59
CA GLN A 3 18.92 9.11 37.98
C GLN A 3 17.82 8.22 38.56
N PHE A 4 17.54 7.15 37.80
CA PHE A 4 16.89 5.88 38.16
C PHE A 4 15.39 5.71 37.90
N GLY A 5 15.12 4.66 37.11
CA GLY A 5 13.79 4.07 36.93
C GLY A 5 13.68 3.17 35.69
N SER A 6 14.63 2.26 35.44
CA SER A 6 14.52 1.28 34.35
C SER A 6 13.43 0.25 34.68
N LEU A 7 12.31 0.27 33.95
CA LEU A 7 11.30 -0.79 34.01
C LEU A 7 11.47 -1.74 32.82
N SER A 8 12.16 -2.83 33.11
CA SER A 8 12.19 -4.06 32.32
C SER A 8 10.79 -4.65 32.21
N ARG A 9 10.27 -4.79 30.98
CA ARG A 9 9.12 -5.65 30.70
C ARG A 9 9.56 -6.85 29.87
N ARG A 10 9.65 -7.98 30.59
CA ARG A 10 9.54 -9.37 30.10
C ARG A 10 8.48 -9.42 28.98
N GLY A 11 8.78 -9.92 27.79
CA GLY A 11 9.13 -11.30 27.56
C GLY A 11 7.86 -12.16 27.43
N ARG A 12 7.09 -11.99 26.37
CA ARG A 12 6.07 -12.98 25.94
C ARG A 12 6.54 -13.59 24.62
N ARG A 13 7.24 -14.73 24.73
CA ARG A 13 7.44 -15.67 23.62
C ARG A 13 6.09 -16.38 23.37
N GLY A 14 5.41 -16.01 22.30
CA GLY A 14 4.39 -16.87 21.70
C GLY A 14 5.07 -17.87 20.77
N LEU A 15 5.06 -19.14 21.16
CA LEU A 15 5.38 -20.26 20.29
C LEU A 15 4.41 -20.27 19.10
N ARG A 16 4.94 -20.20 17.88
CA ARG A 16 4.23 -20.67 16.68
C ARG A 16 5.10 -21.71 15.99
N THR A 17 4.67 -22.96 16.15
CA THR A 17 5.11 -24.13 15.42
C THR A 17 4.54 -24.13 14.00
N GLY A 18 5.43 -24.27 13.01
CA GLY A 18 5.22 -25.07 11.80
C GLY A 18 4.35 -24.50 10.68
N ALA A 19 4.99 -23.99 9.63
CA ALA A 19 4.75 -24.44 8.25
C ALA A 19 5.91 -23.96 7.37
N ALA A 20 6.53 -24.91 6.66
CA ALA A 20 7.61 -24.65 5.72
C ALA A 20 7.10 -23.88 4.50
N GLY A 21 7.46 -22.60 4.43
CA GLY A 21 7.55 -21.79 3.22
C GLY A 21 8.83 -20.97 3.36
N GLY A 22 9.59 -20.78 2.28
CA GLY A 22 10.76 -19.88 2.31
C GLY A 22 10.41 -18.51 2.89
N PRO A 23 11.38 -17.71 3.37
CA PRO A 23 11.11 -16.50 4.16
C PRO A 23 10.18 -15.59 3.38
N GLY A 24 8.88 -15.67 3.69
CA GLY A 24 7.86 -14.85 3.09
C GLY A 24 8.07 -13.48 3.69
N VAL A 25 8.51 -12.54 2.87
CA VAL A 25 8.55 -11.12 3.22
C VAL A 25 7.16 -10.77 3.73
N GLY A 26 7.06 -10.44 5.02
CA GLY A 26 5.81 -10.04 5.64
C GLY A 26 5.39 -8.67 5.15
N VAL A 27 4.11 -8.32 5.27
CA VAL A 27 3.65 -6.96 4.91
C VAL A 27 4.40 -5.89 5.73
N ASP A 28 4.76 -6.21 6.98
CA ASP A 28 5.56 -5.34 7.84
C ASP A 28 6.97 -5.06 7.31
N ASP A 29 7.53 -5.95 6.48
CA ASP A 29 8.86 -5.77 5.88
C ASP A 29 8.85 -4.80 4.69
N VAL A 30 7.66 -4.49 4.16
CA VAL A 30 7.47 -3.63 2.98
C VAL A 30 6.76 -2.32 3.29
N LEU A 31 6.42 -2.07 4.56
CA LEU A 31 5.79 -0.84 5.02
C LEU A 31 6.74 0.01 5.88
N PRO A 32 6.65 1.36 5.79
CA PRO A 32 5.92 2.10 4.77
C PRO A 32 6.62 2.03 3.40
N VAL A 33 5.84 2.10 2.33
CA VAL A 33 6.31 1.91 0.95
C VAL A 33 7.42 2.91 0.58
N CYS A 34 7.36 4.15 1.09
CA CYS A 34 8.38 5.18 0.80
C CYS A 34 9.80 4.82 1.27
N ASN A 35 9.95 3.89 2.23
CA ASN A 35 11.25 3.44 2.73
C ASN A 35 11.94 2.43 1.81
N LEU A 36 11.20 1.83 0.87
CA LEU A 36 11.75 0.90 -0.10
C LEU A 36 12.47 1.65 -1.22
N GLN A 37 13.54 1.07 -1.75
CA GLN A 37 14.21 1.62 -2.94
C GLN A 37 13.25 1.62 -4.14
N ARG A 38 13.25 2.71 -4.93
CA ARG A 38 12.38 2.86 -6.11
C ARG A 38 12.58 1.75 -7.16
N GLU A 39 13.77 1.17 -7.20
CA GLU A 39 14.20 0.23 -8.23
C GLU A 39 14.43 -1.17 -7.67
N ARG A 40 13.74 -1.50 -6.57
CA ARG A 40 13.92 -2.76 -5.83
C ARG A 40 13.64 -3.99 -6.70
N ALA A 41 12.70 -3.87 -7.64
CA ALA A 41 12.33 -4.94 -8.56
C ALA A 41 12.06 -4.41 -9.96
N SER A 42 12.33 -5.25 -10.97
CA SER A 42 11.80 -5.07 -12.32
C SER A 42 10.52 -5.90 -12.46
N VAL A 43 9.42 -5.27 -12.84
CA VAL A 43 8.10 -5.89 -12.95
C VAL A 43 7.48 -5.63 -14.31
N SER A 44 6.66 -6.57 -14.80
CA SER A 44 5.88 -6.36 -16.03
C SER A 44 4.76 -5.34 -15.77
N LEU A 45 4.61 -4.39 -16.69
CA LEU A 45 3.53 -3.41 -16.65
C LEU A 45 2.16 -4.10 -16.71
N GLY A 46 2.01 -5.11 -17.57
CA GLY A 46 0.78 -5.91 -17.67
C GLY A 46 0.42 -6.60 -16.36
N ALA A 47 1.42 -7.07 -15.59
CA ALA A 47 1.18 -7.66 -14.29
C ALA A 47 0.68 -6.63 -13.26
N VAL A 48 1.23 -5.42 -13.26
CA VAL A 48 0.79 -4.33 -12.36
C VAL A 48 -0.62 -3.87 -12.71
N VAL A 49 -0.90 -3.63 -14.00
CA VAL A 49 -2.25 -3.27 -14.50
C VAL A 49 -3.26 -4.36 -14.18
N GLY A 50 -2.88 -5.63 -14.38
CA GLY A 50 -3.71 -6.78 -14.03
C GLY A 50 -4.07 -6.79 -12.54
N VAL A 51 -3.08 -6.63 -11.66
CA VAL A 51 -3.33 -6.56 -10.21
C VAL A 51 -4.23 -5.38 -9.83
N TYR A 52 -4.00 -4.19 -10.39
CA TYR A 52 -4.85 -3.03 -10.16
C TYR A 52 -6.31 -3.30 -10.57
N ASN A 53 -6.53 -3.81 -11.78
CA ASN A 53 -7.88 -4.08 -12.29
C ASN A 53 -8.58 -5.20 -11.51
N ASP A 54 -7.84 -6.23 -11.08
CA ASP A 54 -8.38 -7.30 -10.24
C ASP A 54 -8.82 -6.77 -8.87
N LEU A 55 -7.98 -5.98 -8.22
CA LEU A 55 -8.31 -5.36 -6.92
C LEU A 55 -9.49 -4.41 -7.05
N LYS A 56 -9.51 -3.58 -8.09
CA LYS A 56 -10.62 -2.65 -8.38
C LYS A 56 -11.95 -3.39 -8.57
N ARG A 57 -11.94 -4.55 -9.24
CA ARG A 57 -13.13 -5.40 -9.42
C ARG A 57 -13.54 -6.11 -8.12
N SER A 58 -12.60 -6.44 -7.25
CA SER A 58 -12.91 -7.15 -5.99
C SER A 58 -13.38 -6.25 -4.85
N LEU A 59 -13.22 -4.92 -4.97
CA LEU A 59 -13.51 -3.94 -3.90
C LEU A 59 -14.84 -4.15 -3.20
N GLU A 60 -15.95 -4.25 -3.94
CA GLU A 60 -17.29 -4.42 -3.35
C GLU A 60 -17.40 -5.72 -2.56
N GLY A 61 -16.88 -6.83 -3.10
CA GLY A 61 -16.86 -8.10 -2.41
C GLY A 61 -15.98 -8.08 -1.16
N ASP A 62 -14.84 -7.38 -1.22
CA ASP A 62 -13.93 -7.24 -0.09
C ASP A 62 -14.54 -6.35 1.02
N LEU A 63 -15.24 -5.28 0.66
CA LEU A 63 -15.99 -4.44 1.61
C LEU A 63 -17.09 -5.23 2.32
N SER A 64 -17.87 -6.02 1.58
CA SER A 64 -18.91 -6.87 2.17
C SER A 64 -18.31 -7.93 3.09
N ARG A 65 -17.20 -8.58 2.70
CA ARG A 65 -16.51 -9.58 3.54
C ARG A 65 -15.96 -8.99 4.84
N LEU A 66 -15.51 -7.73 4.80
CA LEU A 66 -14.97 -7.02 5.95
C LEU A 66 -16.07 -6.33 6.81
N GLY A 67 -17.34 -6.47 6.43
CA GLY A 67 -18.46 -5.82 7.12
C GLY A 67 -18.43 -4.29 7.03
N LEU A 68 -17.80 -3.76 5.98
CA LEU A 68 -17.63 -2.32 5.73
C LEU A 68 -18.71 -1.75 4.80
N ALA A 69 -19.47 -2.60 4.12
CA ALA A 69 -20.47 -2.17 3.13
C ALA A 69 -21.57 -1.28 3.74
N ASP A 70 -21.94 -1.53 5.01
CA ASP A 70 -23.01 -0.82 5.72
C ASP A 70 -22.47 0.17 6.78
N ASP A 71 -21.15 0.35 6.89
CA ASP A 71 -20.53 1.26 7.86
C ASP A 71 -20.56 2.70 7.29
N PRO A 72 -21.31 3.65 7.88
CA PRO A 72 -21.41 5.02 7.36
C PRO A 72 -20.09 5.81 7.48
N THR A 73 -19.13 5.30 8.24
CA THR A 73 -17.79 5.88 8.39
C THR A 73 -16.77 5.24 7.44
N ALA A 74 -17.15 4.17 6.74
CA ALA A 74 -16.26 3.52 5.78
C ALA A 74 -16.06 4.39 4.52
N PRO A 75 -14.85 4.37 3.94
CA PRO A 75 -14.60 5.06 2.69
C PRO A 75 -15.44 4.44 1.56
N GLY A 76 -16.11 5.29 0.79
CA GLY A 76 -16.84 4.87 -0.40
C GLY A 76 -15.93 4.29 -1.48
N ARG A 77 -16.53 3.54 -2.42
CA ARG A 77 -15.83 2.87 -3.52
C ARG A 77 -14.90 3.80 -4.33
N GLU A 78 -15.34 5.03 -4.59
CA GLU A 78 -14.55 6.02 -5.33
C GLU A 78 -13.29 6.45 -4.58
N SER A 79 -13.42 6.68 -3.26
CA SER A 79 -12.29 6.99 -2.38
C SER A 79 -11.29 5.84 -2.38
N LEU A 80 -11.76 4.60 -2.24
CA LEU A 80 -10.89 3.41 -2.28
C LEU A 80 -10.23 3.19 -3.64
N CYS A 81 -10.92 3.45 -4.74
CA CYS A 81 -10.30 3.41 -6.07
C CYS A 81 -9.17 4.44 -6.20
N THR A 82 -9.34 5.61 -5.57
CA THR A 82 -8.33 6.65 -5.54
C THR A 82 -7.14 6.26 -4.66
N GLU A 83 -7.38 5.72 -3.47
CA GLU A 83 -6.31 5.21 -2.59
C GLU A 83 -5.52 4.07 -3.26
N LEU A 84 -6.21 3.13 -3.91
CA LEU A 84 -5.56 2.04 -4.65
C LEU A 84 -4.70 2.58 -5.78
N ARG A 85 -5.16 3.63 -6.48
CA ARG A 85 -4.37 4.29 -7.52
C ARG A 85 -3.08 4.87 -6.94
N TRP A 86 -3.17 5.59 -5.82
CA TRP A 86 -1.99 6.16 -5.14
C TRP A 86 -0.98 5.09 -4.73
N LEU A 87 -1.46 3.95 -4.20
CA LEU A 87 -0.59 2.83 -3.87
C LEU A 87 0.17 2.31 -5.09
N VAL A 88 -0.52 2.14 -6.22
CA VAL A 88 0.13 1.65 -7.44
C VAL A 88 1.10 2.71 -8.00
N GLU A 89 0.70 3.98 -8.05
CA GLU A 89 1.56 5.09 -8.49
C GLU A 89 2.86 5.18 -7.68
N ASP A 90 2.79 5.15 -6.34
CA ASP A 90 4.00 5.19 -5.50
C ASP A 90 4.85 3.92 -5.63
N SER A 91 4.21 2.77 -5.85
CA SER A 91 4.93 1.51 -6.03
C SER A 91 5.79 1.53 -7.30
N VAL A 92 5.26 2.03 -8.42
CA VAL A 92 5.95 1.98 -9.72
C VAL A 92 6.94 3.11 -9.95
N GLY A 93 7.03 4.09 -9.06
CA GLY A 93 8.05 5.15 -9.10
C GLY A 93 8.13 5.95 -10.40
N ARG A 94 7.07 5.95 -11.22
CA ARG A 94 6.95 6.60 -12.53
C ARG A 94 6.12 7.88 -12.43
N ASP A 95 6.24 8.72 -13.46
CA ASP A 95 5.40 9.92 -13.60
C ASP A 95 3.92 9.52 -13.69
N ALA A 96 3.09 10.08 -12.83
CA ALA A 96 1.67 9.70 -12.68
C ALA A 96 0.86 9.87 -13.97
N ALA A 97 1.35 10.67 -14.92
CA ALA A 97 0.74 10.85 -16.25
C ALA A 97 0.72 9.55 -17.06
N ASP A 98 1.83 8.82 -17.13
CA ASP A 98 1.95 7.53 -17.85
C ASP A 98 0.90 6.54 -17.34
N TRP A 99 0.73 6.50 -16.02
CA TRP A 99 -0.20 5.56 -15.38
C TRP A 99 -1.66 5.90 -15.67
N ARG A 100 -2.04 7.19 -15.65
CA ARG A 100 -3.42 7.61 -15.96
C ARG A 100 -3.82 7.24 -17.38
N GLU A 101 -2.92 7.42 -18.35
CA GLU A 101 -3.15 7.01 -19.73
C GLU A 101 -3.37 5.49 -19.82
N LEU A 102 -2.49 4.69 -19.22
CA LEU A 102 -2.62 3.24 -19.21
C LEU A 102 -3.93 2.76 -18.54
N LEU A 103 -4.35 3.41 -17.45
CA LEU A 103 -5.59 3.11 -16.76
C LEU A 103 -6.85 3.58 -17.51
N SER A 104 -6.71 4.50 -18.45
CA SER A 104 -7.81 4.96 -19.31
C SER A 104 -8.20 3.93 -20.38
N GLY A 105 -7.38 2.90 -20.57
CA GLY A 105 -7.61 1.83 -21.55
C GLY A 105 -7.23 2.22 -22.98
N SER A 106 -6.50 3.33 -23.16
CA SER A 106 -6.02 3.79 -24.46
C SER A 106 -4.85 2.95 -24.99
N ALA A 107 -4.10 2.25 -24.13
CA ALA A 107 -2.97 1.43 -24.52
C ALA A 107 -3.39 0.02 -24.95
N SER A 108 -2.74 -0.49 -26.00
CA SER A 108 -3.03 -1.84 -26.50
C SER A 108 -2.52 -2.91 -25.52
N PRO A 109 -3.21 -4.06 -25.37
CA PRO A 109 -2.77 -5.13 -24.46
C PRO A 109 -1.33 -5.62 -24.74
N ASP A 110 -0.94 -5.67 -26.01
CA ASP A 110 0.39 -6.10 -26.44
C ASP A 110 1.49 -5.08 -26.06
N GLU A 111 1.18 -3.78 -26.16
CA GLU A 111 2.07 -2.71 -25.73
C GLU A 111 2.34 -2.76 -24.22
N VAL A 112 1.33 -3.13 -23.44
CA VAL A 112 1.43 -3.22 -21.98
C VAL A 112 2.15 -4.51 -21.55
N ALA A 113 1.94 -5.62 -22.25
CA ALA A 113 2.52 -6.92 -21.90
C ALA A 113 4.05 -6.97 -22.02
N GLY A 114 4.61 -6.31 -23.05
CA GLY A 114 6.05 -6.31 -23.32
C GLY A 114 6.87 -5.31 -22.49
N ARG A 115 6.22 -4.38 -21.78
CA ARG A 115 6.91 -3.31 -21.03
C ARG A 115 7.27 -3.75 -19.62
N SER A 116 8.52 -3.53 -19.24
CA SER A 116 9.00 -3.66 -17.86
C SER A 116 9.21 -2.30 -17.22
N LEU A 117 9.04 -2.23 -15.92
CA LEU A 117 9.21 -1.02 -15.11
C LEU A 117 9.92 -1.35 -13.80
N LEU A 118 10.60 -0.36 -13.27
CA LEU A 118 11.23 -0.42 -11.95
C LEU A 118 10.17 -0.12 -10.89
N SER A 119 10.16 -0.89 -9.81
CA SER A 119 9.14 -0.79 -8.78
C SER A 119 9.73 -1.02 -7.38
N ARG A 120 9.14 -0.35 -6.39
CA ARG A 120 9.33 -0.61 -4.96
C ARG A 120 8.71 -1.93 -4.54
N LEU A 121 7.54 -2.26 -5.12
CA LEU A 121 6.74 -3.43 -4.77
C LEU A 121 6.54 -4.35 -5.98
N SER A 122 6.59 -5.65 -5.76
CA SER A 122 6.10 -6.62 -6.72
C SER A 122 4.57 -6.56 -6.84
N PRO A 123 3.95 -7.08 -7.93
CA PRO A 123 2.50 -7.14 -8.05
C PRO A 123 1.82 -7.94 -6.92
N ARG A 124 2.54 -8.93 -6.38
CA ARG A 124 2.10 -9.69 -5.21
C ARG A 124 2.05 -8.80 -3.96
N GLU A 125 3.10 -8.05 -3.71
CA GLU A 125 3.20 -7.17 -2.53
C GLU A 125 2.19 -6.03 -2.59
N ILE A 126 1.89 -5.47 -3.78
CA ILE A 126 0.79 -4.49 -3.94
C ILE A 126 -0.53 -5.08 -3.42
N ARG A 127 -0.84 -6.33 -3.77
CA ARG A 127 -2.05 -7.02 -3.32
C ARG A 127 -2.05 -7.27 -1.82
N GLU A 128 -0.92 -7.68 -1.25
CA GLU A 128 -0.78 -7.96 0.18
C GLU A 128 -0.89 -6.66 1.00
N VAL A 129 -0.21 -5.60 0.59
CA VAL A 129 -0.31 -4.26 1.19
C VAL A 129 -1.73 -3.70 1.12
N TRP A 130 -2.40 -3.82 -0.04
CA TRP A 130 -3.79 -3.36 -0.19
C TRP A 130 -4.76 -4.12 0.74
N ARG A 131 -4.60 -5.44 0.85
CA ARG A 131 -5.42 -6.25 1.75
C ARG A 131 -5.17 -5.89 3.22
N HIS A 132 -3.91 -5.67 3.59
CA HIS A 132 -3.54 -5.23 4.93
C HIS A 132 -4.16 -3.86 5.25
N ARG A 133 -4.07 -2.89 4.33
CA ARG A 133 -4.74 -1.57 4.41
C ARG A 133 -6.23 -1.69 4.73
N LEU A 134 -6.95 -2.56 4.03
CA LEU A 134 -8.39 -2.73 4.22
C LEU A 134 -8.74 -3.47 5.52
N SER A 135 -8.05 -4.58 5.81
CA SER A 135 -8.32 -5.42 6.99
C SER A 135 -7.99 -4.72 8.31
N GLU A 136 -6.82 -4.09 8.39
CA GLU A 136 -6.35 -3.39 9.60
C GLU A 136 -6.83 -1.92 9.65
N ARG A 137 -7.61 -1.48 8.65
CA ARG A 137 -8.11 -0.10 8.50
C ARG A 137 -7.02 0.98 8.63
N VAL A 138 -5.77 0.66 8.24
CA VAL A 138 -4.62 1.59 8.33
C VAL A 138 -4.85 2.78 7.40
N PRO A 139 -4.60 4.04 7.77
CA PRO A 139 -4.68 5.15 6.80
C PRO A 139 -3.73 4.96 5.61
N ILE A 140 -4.17 5.27 4.39
CA ILE A 140 -3.33 5.11 3.18
C ILE A 140 -2.01 5.88 3.29
N GLN A 141 -2.01 7.03 3.97
CA GLN A 141 -0.82 7.84 4.19
C GLN A 141 0.23 7.12 5.04
N TYR A 142 -0.16 6.26 5.99
CA TYR A 142 0.79 5.45 6.75
C TYR A 142 1.29 4.24 5.96
N VAL A 143 0.49 3.74 5.02
CA VAL A 143 0.92 2.70 4.08
C VAL A 143 1.99 3.26 3.14
N LEU A 144 1.73 4.42 2.55
CA LEU A 144 2.69 5.11 1.69
C LEU A 144 3.89 5.64 2.49
N GLY A 145 3.66 6.06 3.74
CA GLY A 145 4.63 6.74 4.59
C GLY A 145 4.80 8.23 4.30
N THR A 146 3.96 8.77 3.42
CA THR A 146 3.96 10.18 3.02
C THR A 146 2.54 10.75 3.00
N ALA A 147 2.46 12.06 3.20
CA ALA A 147 1.23 12.84 3.03
C ALA A 147 1.57 14.14 2.29
N SER A 148 0.79 14.44 1.25
CA SER A 148 0.85 15.75 0.58
C SER A 148 0.20 16.79 1.47
N TRP A 149 0.90 17.91 1.68
CA TRP A 149 0.44 19.04 2.46
C TRP A 149 0.89 20.34 1.80
N TYR A 150 -0.06 21.03 1.16
CA TYR A 150 0.24 22.12 0.22
C TYR A 150 1.32 21.71 -0.79
N ASP A 151 2.39 22.48 -0.89
CA ASP A 151 3.50 22.25 -1.83
C ASP A 151 4.58 21.33 -1.25
N LEU A 152 4.34 20.69 -0.09
CA LEU A 152 5.27 19.82 0.60
C LEU A 152 4.79 18.37 0.61
N GLU A 153 5.76 17.44 0.59
CA GLU A 153 5.52 16.02 0.86
C GLU A 153 6.16 15.67 2.20
N LEU A 154 5.32 15.36 3.19
CA LEU A 154 5.75 15.12 4.57
C LEU A 154 5.81 13.63 4.85
N ARG A 155 6.86 13.19 5.57
CA ARG A 155 6.92 11.83 6.11
C ARG A 155 5.95 11.68 7.27
N VAL A 156 5.12 10.65 7.22
CA VAL A 156 4.14 10.31 8.26
C VAL A 156 4.21 8.83 8.62
N GLY A 157 3.67 8.48 9.77
CA GLY A 157 3.63 7.09 10.23
C GLY A 157 2.78 6.92 11.49
N PRO A 158 2.67 5.69 11.99
CA PRO A 158 1.89 5.40 13.19
C PRO A 158 2.28 6.30 14.38
N GLY A 159 1.29 6.94 15.00
CA GLY A 159 1.50 7.82 16.15
C GLY A 159 1.81 9.28 15.82
N VAL A 160 1.90 9.67 14.54
CA VAL A 160 2.05 11.06 14.08
C VAL A 160 0.75 11.52 13.44
N LEU A 161 0.27 12.72 13.75
CA LEU A 161 -0.95 13.25 13.13
C LEU A 161 -0.76 13.42 11.61
N ILE A 162 -1.69 12.89 10.82
CA ILE A 162 -1.73 13.14 9.37
C ILE A 162 -2.13 14.61 9.16
N PRO A 163 -1.31 15.41 8.47
CA PRO A 163 -1.58 16.83 8.26
C PRO A 163 -2.91 17.02 7.53
N ARG A 164 -3.69 18.01 7.97
CA ARG A 164 -4.97 18.36 7.35
C ARG A 164 -4.80 19.62 6.49
N PRO A 165 -5.62 19.83 5.46
CA PRO A 165 -5.55 21.06 4.66
C PRO A 165 -5.73 22.33 5.49
N GLU A 166 -6.43 22.27 6.62
CA GLU A 166 -6.73 23.42 7.48
C GLU A 166 -5.61 23.75 8.50
N THR A 167 -4.68 22.84 8.72
CA THR A 167 -3.57 22.94 9.69
C THR A 167 -2.26 23.16 8.97
#